data_AF-A0A3Q3EXE0-F1
#
_entry.id   AF-A0A3Q3EXE0-F1
#
_cell.length_a   1.000
_cell.length_b   1.000
_cell.length_c   1.000
_cell.angle_alpha   90.00
_cell.angle_beta   90.00
_cell.angle_gamma   90.00
#
_symmetry.space_group_name_H-M   'P 1'
#
loop_
_entity.id
_entity.type
_entity.pdbx_description
1 polymer ?
#
loop_
_entity_poly.entity_id
_entity_poly.type
_entity_poly.pdbx_seq_one_letter_code
_entity_poly.pdbx_strand_id
1 'polypeptide(L)'
;IKFFQLFFMFIFREEEGKFMTNIAAPKIPDGEKVDFDDIHRKRQEKDLSELQSLIEAHFVQRKKEEEELIALVNRIEKRRAERAEQQRVRTEREKERQARQAEEKERKELEEQQKKMNDDAKKKKALTNMTQQFSAGQKTKRGGKKQTEREKKKKILADRKKPLTVDHLNEDKLKEKANEMWQWLMGLEAEKFDLSEKLKRQKYDVSYSLPKVAARARWAAA
;
A
#
# COMPACT_ATOMS: atom_id res chain seq x y z
N ILE A 1 2.99 -12.99 30.90
CA ILE A 1 3.75 -13.65 31.99
C ILE A 1 3.50 -15.17 32.01
N LYS A 2 2.27 -15.65 32.24
CA LYS A 2 1.96 -17.10 32.25
C LYS A 2 2.25 -17.84 30.93
N PHE A 3 2.00 -17.20 29.78
CA PHE A 3 2.30 -17.80 28.47
C PHE A 3 3.80 -17.90 28.17
N PHE A 4 4.60 -16.95 28.68
CA PHE A 4 6.05 -16.95 28.53
C PHE A 4 6.69 -18.01 29.44
N GLN A 5 6.11 -18.23 30.62
CA GLN A 5 6.53 -19.29 31.55
C GLN A 5 6.14 -20.68 31.03
N LEU A 6 5.00 -20.82 30.35
CA LEU A 6 4.60 -22.06 29.70
C LEU A 6 5.44 -22.37 28.45
N PHE A 7 5.81 -21.35 27.68
CA PHE A 7 6.69 -21.48 26.51
C PHE A 7 8.13 -21.82 26.92
N PHE A 8 8.65 -21.19 27.99
CA PHE A 8 9.96 -21.52 28.55
C PHE A 8 9.98 -22.94 29.16
N MET A 9 8.91 -23.35 29.84
CA MET A 9 8.77 -24.70 30.37
C MET A 9 8.51 -25.77 29.29
N PHE A 10 8.00 -25.40 28.11
CA PHE A 10 7.80 -26.32 26.98
C PHE A 10 9.10 -26.53 26.18
N ILE A 11 9.89 -25.47 25.94
CA ILE A 11 11.19 -25.59 25.27
C ILE A 11 12.24 -26.28 26.16
N PHE A 12 12.20 -26.09 27.48
CA PHE A 12 13.21 -26.69 28.38
C PHE A 12 12.85 -28.10 28.88
N ARG A 13 11.70 -28.67 28.47
CA ARG A 13 11.21 -29.99 28.95
C ARG A 13 11.34 -31.12 27.94
N GLU A 14 12.01 -30.91 26.81
CA GLU A 14 12.19 -31.94 25.78
C GLU A 14 13.64 -32.44 25.64
N GLU A 15 14.55 -31.97 26.50
CA GLU A 15 15.99 -32.30 26.48
C GLU A 15 16.50 -33.04 27.73
N GLU A 16 15.63 -33.52 28.63
CA GLU A 16 16.07 -34.31 29.81
C GLU A 16 15.73 -35.81 29.72
N GLY A 17 15.48 -36.33 28.51
CA GLY A 17 14.96 -37.68 28.33
C GLY A 17 15.94 -38.77 27.90
N LYS A 18 17.18 -38.47 27.52
CA LYS A 18 18.06 -39.44 26.82
C LYS A 18 19.52 -39.52 27.27
N PHE A 19 19.90 -38.90 28.39
CA PHE A 19 21.30 -38.88 28.85
C PHE A 19 21.54 -39.47 30.25
N MET A 20 20.59 -40.23 30.79
CA MET A 20 20.83 -40.96 32.04
C MET A 20 20.51 -42.44 31.84
N THR A 21 21.44 -43.15 31.20
CA THR A 21 21.53 -44.60 31.40
C THR A 21 21.84 -44.85 32.87
N ASN A 22 20.94 -45.57 33.56
CA ASN A 22 21.14 -46.05 34.92
C ASN A 22 22.53 -46.70 35.07
N ILE A 23 23.45 -46.04 35.76
CA ILE A 23 24.72 -46.64 36.20
C ILE A 23 24.41 -47.40 37.50
N ALA A 24 23.95 -48.64 37.36
CA ALA A 24 23.94 -49.58 38.48
C ALA A 24 25.40 -49.98 38.79
N ALA A 25 25.77 -49.95 40.07
CA ALA A 25 27.11 -50.29 40.54
C ALA A 25 27.50 -51.72 40.08
N PRO A 26 28.65 -51.91 39.40
CA PRO A 26 29.07 -53.23 38.94
C PRO A 26 29.28 -54.18 40.11
N LYS A 27 28.58 -55.32 40.10
CA LYS A 27 28.87 -56.44 41.02
C LYS A 27 30.18 -57.10 40.60
N ILE A 28 31.16 -57.08 41.49
CA ILE A 28 32.46 -57.73 41.32
C ILE A 28 32.26 -59.26 41.48
N PRO A 29 32.63 -60.09 40.49
CA PRO A 29 32.80 -61.52 40.70
C PRO A 29 34.17 -61.78 41.36
N ASP A 30 34.16 -62.55 42.44
CA ASP A 30 35.35 -63.00 43.16
C ASP A 30 36.27 -63.84 42.26
N GLY A 31 37.56 -63.48 42.23
CA GLY A 31 38.63 -64.46 42.08
C GLY A 31 39.19 -64.72 40.67
N GLU A 32 39.63 -63.68 39.95
CA GLU A 32 40.71 -63.80 38.95
C GLU A 32 41.46 -62.46 38.90
N LYS A 33 42.79 -62.45 38.77
CA LYS A 33 43.63 -61.24 38.89
C LYS A 33 43.07 -60.10 38.03
N VAL A 34 42.43 -59.13 38.67
CA VAL A 34 41.84 -57.96 38.03
C VAL A 34 42.98 -57.04 37.63
N ASP A 35 43.32 -57.03 36.34
CA ASP A 35 44.37 -56.17 35.81
C ASP A 35 43.85 -54.72 35.73
N PHE A 36 44.28 -53.87 36.67
CA PHE A 36 43.80 -52.50 36.79
C PHE A 36 44.12 -51.65 35.55
N ASP A 37 45.20 -51.95 34.84
CA ASP A 37 45.57 -51.30 33.58
C ASP A 37 44.59 -51.66 32.45
N ASP A 38 44.03 -52.88 32.46
CA ASP A 38 43.04 -53.30 31.47
C ASP A 38 41.68 -52.62 31.69
N ILE A 39 41.29 -52.42 32.96
CA ILE A 39 40.08 -51.65 33.29
C ILE A 39 40.24 -50.19 32.86
N HIS A 40 41.41 -49.59 33.09
CA HIS A 40 41.64 -48.20 32.72
C HIS A 40 41.63 -48.01 31.19
N ARG A 41 42.27 -48.92 30.46
CA ARG A 41 42.26 -48.94 28.98
C ARG A 41 40.85 -49.12 28.42
N LYS A 42 40.08 -50.09 28.92
CA LYS A 42 38.69 -50.32 28.49
C LYS A 42 37.77 -49.13 28.78
N ARG A 43 38.00 -48.42 29.89
CA ARG A 43 37.28 -47.17 30.20
C ARG A 43 37.62 -46.09 29.19
N GLN A 44 38.92 -45.84 28.94
CA GLN A 44 39.35 -44.83 27.97
C GLN A 44 38.82 -45.13 26.55
N GLU A 45 38.88 -46.39 26.13
CA GLU A 45 38.36 -46.82 24.82
C GLU A 45 36.85 -46.62 24.69
N LYS A 46 36.10 -46.95 25.75
CA LYS A 46 34.65 -46.69 25.83
C LYS A 46 34.34 -45.20 25.77
N ASP A 47 35.00 -44.40 26.61
CA ASP A 47 34.78 -42.95 26.67
C ASP A 47 35.13 -42.27 25.33
N LEU A 48 36.19 -42.73 24.65
CA LEU A 48 36.56 -42.26 23.30
C LEU A 48 35.52 -42.65 22.25
N SER A 49 35.03 -43.89 22.27
CA SER A 49 34.00 -44.37 21.34
C SER A 49 32.65 -43.67 21.57
N GLU A 50 32.28 -43.42 22.82
CA GLU A 50 31.07 -42.66 23.17
C GLU A 50 31.20 -41.20 22.71
N LEU A 51 32.34 -40.57 22.95
CA LEU A 51 32.60 -39.20 22.51
C LEU A 51 32.54 -39.08 20.97
N GLN A 52 33.14 -40.03 20.24
CA GLN A 52 33.06 -40.06 18.78
C GLN A 52 31.62 -40.22 18.28
N SER A 53 30.85 -41.12 18.90
CA SER A 53 29.44 -41.35 18.54
C SER A 53 28.58 -40.10 18.80
N LEU A 54 28.83 -39.39 19.91
CA LEU A 54 28.14 -38.14 20.24
C LEU A 54 28.47 -37.01 19.26
N ILE A 55 29.74 -36.88 18.89
CA ILE A 55 30.19 -35.91 17.89
C ILE A 55 29.51 -36.18 16.55
N GLU A 56 29.52 -37.43 16.09
CA GLU A 56 28.90 -37.82 14.81
C GLU A 56 27.38 -37.60 14.85
N ALA A 57 26.70 -38.01 15.92
CA ALA A 57 25.28 -37.79 16.11
C ALA A 57 24.92 -36.30 16.06
N HIS A 58 25.70 -35.44 16.72
CA HIS A 58 25.48 -33.99 16.70
C HIS A 58 25.64 -33.40 15.29
N PHE A 59 26.66 -33.80 14.52
CA PHE A 59 26.83 -33.34 13.15
C PHE A 59 25.71 -33.82 12.21
N VAL A 60 25.31 -35.08 12.32
CA VAL A 60 24.22 -35.65 11.52
C VAL A 60 22.90 -34.97 11.85
N GLN A 61 22.61 -34.75 13.14
CA GLN A 61 21.41 -34.06 13.57
C GLN A 61 21.39 -32.60 13.07
N ARG A 62 22.46 -31.83 13.29
CA ARG A 62 22.55 -30.44 12.83
C ARG A 62 22.42 -30.32 11.31
N LYS A 63 23.06 -31.23 10.56
CA LYS A 63 22.95 -31.26 9.10
C LYS A 63 21.51 -31.53 8.65
N LYS A 64 20.84 -32.49 9.27
CA LYS A 64 19.44 -32.82 8.97
C LYS A 64 18.50 -31.64 9.28
N GLU A 65 18.67 -31.02 10.44
CA GLU A 65 17.90 -29.84 10.84
C GLU A 65 18.12 -28.65 9.88
N GLU A 66 19.36 -28.43 9.44
CA GLU A 66 19.69 -27.39 8.45
C GLU A 66 19.05 -27.66 7.09
N GLU A 67 19.08 -28.90 6.60
CA GLU A 67 18.41 -29.30 5.36
C GLU A 67 16.89 -29.09 5.44
N GLU A 68 16.27 -29.46 6.56
CA GLU A 68 14.84 -29.25 6.80
C GLU A 68 14.50 -27.75 6.87
N LEU A 69 15.35 -26.95 7.54
CA LEU A 69 15.16 -25.50 7.63
C LEU A 69 15.29 -24.83 6.25
N ILE A 70 16.30 -25.19 5.47
CA ILE A 70 16.49 -24.70 4.10
C ILE A 70 15.28 -25.08 3.23
N ALA A 71 14.80 -26.33 3.31
CA ALA A 71 13.63 -26.77 2.57
C ALA A 71 12.36 -25.98 2.95
N LEU A 72 12.20 -25.66 4.23
CA LEU A 72 11.09 -24.84 4.72
C LEU A 72 11.18 -23.39 4.22
N VAL A 73 12.36 -22.77 4.30
CA VAL A 73 12.61 -21.41 3.80
C VAL A 73 12.32 -21.34 2.30
N ASN A 74 12.85 -22.27 1.51
CA ASN A 74 12.60 -22.34 0.06
C ASN A 74 11.10 -22.44 -0.25
N ARG A 75 10.33 -23.20 0.55
CA ARG A 75 8.88 -23.32 0.38
C ARG A 75 8.15 -22.01 0.72
N ILE A 76 8.59 -21.31 1.77
CA ILE A 76 8.04 -19.99 2.15
C ILE A 76 8.35 -18.95 1.07
N GLU A 77 9.59 -18.89 0.59
CA GLU A 77 10.02 -17.99 -0.46
C GLU A 77 9.25 -18.25 -1.75
N LYS A 78 9.09 -19.51 -2.16
CA LYS A 78 8.27 -19.88 -3.31
C LYS A 78 6.83 -19.36 -3.17
N ARG A 79 6.17 -19.58 -2.02
CA ARG A 79 4.81 -19.06 -1.77
C ARG A 79 4.75 -17.53 -1.76
N ARG A 80 5.82 -16.86 -1.33
CA ARG A 80 5.91 -15.39 -1.33
C ARG A 80 6.07 -14.87 -2.76
N ALA A 81 6.92 -15.50 -3.56
CA ALA A 81 7.10 -15.19 -4.98
C ALA A 81 5.80 -15.41 -5.78
N GLU A 82 5.10 -16.52 -5.55
CA GLU A 82 3.79 -16.79 -6.18
C GLU A 82 2.74 -15.72 -5.84
N ARG A 83 2.67 -15.30 -4.57
CA ARG A 83 1.77 -14.20 -4.16
C ARG A 83 2.17 -12.86 -4.79
N ALA A 84 3.46 -12.57 -4.86
CA ALA A 84 3.97 -11.36 -5.50
C ALA A 84 3.62 -11.35 -7.00
N GLU A 85 3.77 -12.48 -7.69
CA GLU A 85 3.43 -12.61 -9.10
C GLU A 85 1.93 -12.51 -9.35
N GLN A 86 1.10 -13.15 -8.51
CA GLN A 86 -0.37 -12.98 -8.57
C GLN A 86 -0.78 -11.52 -8.43
N GLN A 87 -0.14 -10.78 -7.53
CA GLN A 87 -0.41 -9.35 -7.35
C GLN A 87 0.04 -8.53 -8.56
N ARG A 88 1.19 -8.87 -9.16
CA ARG A 88 1.72 -8.22 -10.36
C ARG A 88 0.77 -8.41 -11.55
N VAL A 89 0.33 -9.65 -11.80
CA VAL A 89 -0.65 -9.98 -12.85
C VAL A 89 -1.99 -9.28 -12.63
N ARG A 90 -2.49 -9.21 -11.39
CA ARG A 90 -3.73 -8.47 -11.09
C ARG A 90 -3.58 -6.97 -11.37
N THR A 91 -2.45 -6.38 -10.96
CA THR A 91 -2.16 -4.96 -11.18
C THR A 91 -2.02 -4.65 -12.66
N GLU A 92 -1.34 -5.51 -13.42
CA GLU A 92 -1.17 -5.39 -14.87
C GLU A 92 -2.50 -5.49 -15.63
N ARG A 93 -3.33 -6.50 -15.32
CA ARG A 93 -4.68 -6.63 -15.92
C ARG A 93 -5.58 -5.45 -15.59
N GLU A 94 -5.50 -4.91 -14.38
CA GLU A 94 -6.28 -3.73 -14.00
C GLU A 94 -5.79 -2.47 -14.72
N LYS A 95 -4.48 -2.29 -14.84
CA LYS A 95 -3.87 -1.21 -15.62
C LYS A 95 -4.25 -1.30 -17.09
N GLU A 96 -4.26 -2.49 -17.69
CA GLU A 96 -4.69 -2.70 -19.08
C GLU A 96 -6.16 -2.34 -19.28
N ARG A 97 -7.04 -2.73 -18.35
CA ARG A 97 -8.47 -2.35 -18.42
C ARG A 97 -8.67 -0.84 -18.31
N GLN A 98 -7.95 -0.18 -17.41
CA GLN A 98 -7.98 1.28 -17.30
C GLN A 98 -7.42 1.96 -18.54
N ALA A 99 -6.34 1.43 -19.12
CA ALA A 99 -5.75 1.94 -20.36
C ALA A 99 -6.72 1.83 -21.55
N ARG A 100 -7.39 0.69 -21.74
CA ARG A 100 -8.42 0.52 -22.79
C ARG A 100 -9.58 1.50 -22.63
N GLN A 101 -10.05 1.70 -21.39
CA GLN A 101 -11.12 2.68 -21.12
C GLN A 101 -10.66 4.13 -21.37
N ALA A 102 -9.40 4.45 -21.06
CA ALA A 102 -8.83 5.76 -21.32
C ALA A 102 -8.67 6.00 -22.83
N GLU A 103 -8.16 5.02 -23.58
CA GLU A 103 -7.96 5.09 -25.02
C GLU A 103 -9.28 5.18 -25.79
N GLU A 104 -10.31 4.40 -25.42
CA GLU A 104 -11.64 4.49 -26.04
C GLU A 104 -12.29 5.86 -25.78
N LYS A 105 -12.10 6.39 -24.57
CA LYS A 105 -12.57 7.73 -24.22
C LYS A 105 -11.81 8.82 -24.97
N GLU A 106 -10.49 8.70 -25.09
CA GLU A 106 -9.66 9.63 -25.85
C GLU A 106 -10.01 9.61 -27.34
N ARG A 107 -10.22 8.43 -27.93
CA ARG A 107 -10.67 8.29 -29.32
C ARG A 107 -12.02 8.97 -29.55
N LYS A 108 -12.98 8.76 -28.62
CA LYS A 108 -14.29 9.42 -28.67
C LYS A 108 -14.19 10.93 -28.51
N GLU A 109 -13.31 11.42 -27.63
CA GLU A 109 -13.06 12.86 -27.44
C GLU A 109 -12.41 13.49 -28.68
N LEU A 110 -11.48 12.80 -29.35
CA LEU A 110 -10.87 13.25 -30.61
C LEU A 110 -11.89 13.28 -31.76
N GLU A 111 -12.73 12.25 -31.90
CA GLU A 111 -13.81 12.21 -32.89
C GLU A 111 -14.85 13.33 -32.66
N GLU A 112 -15.24 13.59 -31.40
CA GLU A 112 -16.15 14.70 -31.05
C GLU A 112 -15.53 16.08 -31.29
N GLN A 113 -14.23 16.25 -31.00
CA GLN A 113 -13.50 17.49 -31.30
C GLN A 113 -13.40 17.72 -32.82
N GLN A 114 -13.06 16.70 -33.59
CA GLN A 114 -12.97 16.81 -35.05
C GLN A 114 -14.33 17.12 -35.68
N LYS A 115 -15.40 16.46 -35.21
CA LYS A 115 -16.77 16.75 -35.65
C LYS A 115 -17.18 18.19 -35.33
N LYS A 116 -16.85 18.67 -34.12
CA LYS A 116 -17.14 20.05 -33.71
C LYS A 116 -16.36 21.08 -34.54
N MET A 117 -15.09 20.82 -34.84
CA MET A 117 -14.28 21.68 -35.72
C MET A 117 -14.83 21.70 -37.15
N ASN A 118 -15.28 20.55 -37.67
CA ASN A 118 -15.93 20.46 -38.98
C ASN A 118 -17.28 21.19 -39.01
N ASP A 119 -18.10 21.07 -37.96
CA ASP A 119 -19.39 21.75 -37.85
C ASP A 119 -19.23 23.27 -37.67
N ASP A 120 -18.23 23.73 -36.91
CA ASP A 120 -17.92 25.15 -36.77
C ASP A 120 -17.30 25.72 -38.05
N ALA A 121 -16.50 24.95 -38.79
CA ALA A 121 -16.01 25.34 -40.12
C ALA A 121 -17.15 25.42 -41.15
N LYS A 122 -18.10 24.47 -41.14
CA LYS A 122 -19.30 24.51 -41.99
C LYS A 122 -20.22 25.68 -41.62
N LYS A 123 -20.45 25.93 -40.33
CA LYS A 123 -21.21 27.11 -39.85
C LYS A 123 -20.51 28.41 -40.20
N LYS A 124 -19.19 28.50 -40.07
CA LYS A 124 -18.41 29.68 -40.46
C LYS A 124 -18.52 29.90 -41.97
N LYS A 125 -18.35 28.87 -42.80
CA LYS A 125 -18.55 28.96 -44.26
C LYS A 125 -19.97 29.39 -44.63
N ALA A 126 -20.99 28.84 -43.97
CA ALA A 126 -22.39 29.21 -44.19
C ALA A 126 -22.70 30.65 -43.74
N LEU A 127 -22.18 31.08 -42.58
CA LEU A 127 -22.32 32.47 -42.12
C LEU A 127 -21.56 33.43 -43.05
N THR A 128 -20.38 33.06 -43.54
CA THR A 128 -19.59 33.95 -44.42
C THR A 128 -20.26 34.14 -45.79
N ASN A 129 -21.02 33.16 -46.26
CA ASN A 129 -21.87 33.29 -47.46
C ASN A 129 -23.16 34.10 -47.23
N MET A 130 -23.61 34.26 -45.99
CA MET A 130 -24.84 35.01 -45.66
C MET A 130 -24.56 36.41 -45.06
N THR A 131 -23.38 36.63 -44.49
CA THR A 131 -22.97 37.87 -43.80
C THR A 131 -22.46 38.98 -44.74
N GLN A 132 -22.42 38.76 -46.06
CA GLN A 132 -22.31 39.90 -47.00
C GLN A 132 -23.61 40.72 -47.11
N GLN A 133 -24.71 40.26 -46.49
CA GLN A 133 -25.96 41.01 -46.41
C GLN A 133 -26.51 40.91 -44.98
N PHE A 134 -26.64 42.05 -44.31
CA PHE A 134 -27.38 42.26 -43.05
C PHE A 134 -26.75 41.78 -41.73
N SER A 135 -26.20 42.77 -41.03
CA SER A 135 -26.70 43.24 -39.73
C SER A 135 -26.31 42.49 -38.44
N ALA A 136 -26.07 43.35 -37.45
CA ALA A 136 -25.72 43.07 -36.07
C ALA A 136 -26.79 42.26 -35.31
N GLY A 137 -26.34 41.42 -34.37
CA GLY A 137 -27.17 40.94 -33.26
C GLY A 137 -27.15 39.44 -33.04
N GLN A 138 -26.86 39.05 -31.80
CA GLN A 138 -27.02 37.71 -31.19
C GLN A 138 -25.91 36.67 -31.42
N LYS A 139 -24.95 36.68 -30.48
CA LYS A 139 -24.06 35.57 -30.16
C LYS A 139 -24.78 34.56 -29.26
N THR A 140 -25.52 33.59 -29.81
CA THR A 140 -25.96 32.40 -29.05
C THR A 140 -24.82 31.37 -29.04
N LYS A 141 -24.14 31.21 -27.90
CA LYS A 141 -23.08 30.20 -27.67
C LYS A 141 -23.64 28.78 -27.84
N ARG A 142 -23.44 28.16 -29.00
CA ARG A 142 -23.61 26.71 -29.22
C ARG A 142 -22.27 26.02 -29.06
N GLY A 143 -22.06 25.32 -27.93
CA GLY A 143 -20.93 24.42 -27.71
C GLY A 143 -21.40 23.23 -26.88
N GLY A 144 -20.91 22.02 -27.18
CA GLY A 144 -21.30 20.74 -26.55
C GLY A 144 -21.50 20.83 -25.04
N LYS A 145 -22.43 20.02 -24.51
CA LYS A 145 -22.93 20.05 -23.13
C LYS A 145 -21.74 20.04 -22.16
N LYS A 146 -21.29 21.23 -21.78
CA LYS A 146 -20.16 21.40 -20.87
C LYS A 146 -20.54 20.65 -19.60
N GLN A 147 -19.65 19.78 -19.13
CA GLN A 147 -19.82 19.12 -17.85
C GLN A 147 -20.23 20.19 -16.83
N THR A 148 -21.37 19.97 -16.19
CA THR A 148 -21.97 20.98 -15.33
C THR A 148 -21.02 21.28 -14.18
N GLU A 149 -21.02 22.50 -13.66
CA GLU A 149 -20.20 22.85 -12.49
C GLU A 149 -20.50 21.92 -11.29
N ARG A 150 -21.73 21.40 -11.21
CA ARG A 150 -22.14 20.38 -10.24
C ARG A 150 -21.38 19.05 -10.43
N GLU A 151 -21.27 18.55 -11.66
CA GLU A 151 -20.54 17.32 -11.97
C GLU A 151 -19.03 17.49 -11.76
N LYS A 152 -18.47 18.65 -12.13
CA LYS A 152 -17.06 18.97 -11.86
C LYS A 152 -16.77 19.00 -10.36
N LYS A 153 -17.62 19.68 -9.58
CA LYS A 153 -17.51 19.71 -8.12
C LYS A 153 -17.58 18.30 -7.53
N LYS A 154 -18.53 17.48 -7.99
CA LYS A 154 -18.66 16.09 -7.52
C LYS A 154 -17.41 15.27 -7.84
N LYS A 155 -16.86 15.41 -9.06
CA LYS A 155 -15.61 14.74 -9.47
C LYS A 155 -14.44 15.17 -8.58
N ILE A 156 -14.20 16.47 -8.44
CA ILE A 156 -13.10 17.01 -7.62
C ILE A 156 -13.20 16.54 -6.15
N LEU A 157 -14.41 16.52 -5.58
CA LEU A 157 -14.62 16.05 -4.21
C LEU A 157 -14.40 14.54 -4.07
N ALA A 158 -14.80 13.75 -5.07
CA ALA A 158 -14.52 12.32 -5.09
C ALA A 158 -13.01 12.05 -5.19
N ASP A 159 -12.29 12.77 -6.06
CA ASP A 159 -10.84 12.65 -6.24
C ASP A 159 -10.07 13.04 -4.95
N ARG A 160 -10.57 14.03 -4.19
CA ARG A 160 -9.99 14.44 -2.91
C ARG A 160 -10.32 13.48 -1.76
N LYS A 161 -11.38 12.68 -1.87
CA LYS A 161 -11.81 11.77 -0.79
C LYS A 161 -10.91 10.54 -0.78
N LYS A 162 -9.95 10.51 0.15
CA LYS A 162 -9.13 9.31 0.37
C LYS A 162 -10.00 8.19 0.96
N PRO A 163 -10.02 6.99 0.36
CA PRO A 163 -10.69 5.84 0.96
C PRO A 163 -9.98 5.48 2.27
N LEU A 164 -10.76 5.26 3.32
CA LEU A 164 -10.24 4.93 4.64
C LEU A 164 -10.32 3.41 4.84
N THR A 165 -9.18 2.78 5.13
CA THR A 165 -9.12 1.35 5.46
C THR A 165 -8.77 1.21 6.93
N VAL A 166 -9.76 0.85 7.75
CA VAL A 166 -9.63 0.80 9.22
C VAL A 166 -9.79 -0.59 9.82
N ASP A 167 -10.34 -1.54 9.07
CA ASP A 167 -10.81 -2.83 9.60
C ASP A 167 -9.70 -3.78 10.09
N HIS A 168 -8.45 -3.54 9.67
CA HIS A 168 -7.30 -4.39 9.99
C HIS A 168 -6.15 -3.61 10.65
N LEU A 169 -6.45 -2.52 11.37
CA LEU A 169 -5.45 -1.70 12.06
C LEU A 169 -5.38 -2.03 13.57
N ASN A 170 -4.18 -1.99 14.13
CA ASN A 170 -3.93 -2.10 15.58
C ASN A 170 -4.24 -0.77 16.29
N GLU A 171 -4.44 -0.78 17.61
CA GLU A 171 -4.87 0.39 18.40
C GLU A 171 -3.95 1.60 18.23
N ASP A 172 -2.63 1.40 18.27
CA ASP A 172 -1.66 2.50 18.09
C ASP A 172 -1.74 3.11 16.68
N LYS A 173 -1.92 2.27 15.65
CA LYS A 173 -2.08 2.73 14.26
C LYS A 173 -3.42 3.46 14.04
N LEU A 174 -4.46 3.08 14.79
CA LEU A 174 -5.74 3.78 14.76
C LEU A 174 -5.62 5.18 15.38
N LYS A 175 -4.86 5.33 16.47
CA LYS A 175 -4.57 6.65 17.08
C LYS A 175 -3.78 7.54 16.13
N GLU A 176 -2.76 7.01 15.46
CA GLU A 176 -2.02 7.75 14.42
C GLU A 176 -2.93 8.20 13.27
N LYS A 177 -3.78 7.30 12.76
CA LYS A 177 -4.73 7.64 11.69
C LYS A 177 -5.77 8.67 12.11
N ALA A 178 -6.26 8.60 13.35
CA ALA A 178 -7.16 9.60 13.89
C ALA A 178 -6.49 10.99 13.97
N ASN A 179 -5.24 11.04 14.42
CA ASN A 179 -4.45 12.27 14.45
C ASN A 179 -4.20 12.82 13.04
N GLU A 180 -3.85 11.98 12.06
CA GLU A 180 -3.68 12.40 10.67
C GLU A 180 -4.98 12.99 10.08
N MET A 181 -6.12 12.34 10.34
CA MET A 181 -7.42 12.84 9.91
C MET A 181 -7.78 14.16 10.58
N TRP A 182 -7.46 14.31 11.87
CA TRP A 182 -7.69 15.55 12.61
C TRP A 182 -6.85 16.69 12.04
N GLN A 183 -5.56 16.47 11.79
CA GLN A 183 -4.68 17.47 11.16
C GLN A 183 -5.18 17.85 9.76
N TRP A 184 -5.63 16.88 8.97
CA TRP A 184 -6.20 17.14 7.65
C TRP A 184 -7.47 18.00 7.73
N LEU A 185 -8.35 17.72 8.70
CA LEU A 185 -9.56 18.51 8.93
C LEU A 185 -9.22 19.95 9.34
N MET A 186 -8.26 20.13 10.24
CA MET A 186 -7.79 21.46 10.66
C MET A 186 -7.21 22.26 9.49
N GLY A 187 -6.44 21.63 8.60
CA GLY A 187 -5.92 22.27 7.39
C GLY A 187 -7.04 22.76 6.46
N LEU A 188 -8.06 21.92 6.22
CA LEU A 188 -9.22 22.31 5.41
C LEU A 188 -10.03 23.44 6.05
N GLU A 189 -10.14 23.47 7.37
CA GLU A 189 -10.84 24.53 8.10
C GLU A 189 -10.11 25.87 8.02
N ALA A 190 -8.78 25.86 8.13
CA ALA A 190 -7.94 27.04 7.90
C ALA A 190 -8.09 27.58 6.47
N GLU A 191 -7.98 26.72 5.44
CA GLU A 191 -8.18 27.14 4.05
C GLU A 191 -9.58 27.73 3.80
N LYS A 192 -10.61 27.12 4.40
CA LYS A 192 -11.99 27.64 4.32
C LYS A 192 -12.10 29.03 4.96
N PHE A 193 -11.43 29.26 6.08
CA PHE A 193 -11.41 30.57 6.73
C PHE A 193 -10.75 31.62 5.83
N ASP A 194 -9.55 31.35 5.33
CA ASP A 194 -8.82 32.27 4.44
C ASP A 194 -9.60 32.62 3.18
N LEU A 195 -10.23 31.62 2.55
CA LEU A 195 -11.10 31.83 1.38
C LEU A 195 -12.34 32.66 1.72
N SER A 196 -12.89 32.49 2.92
CA SER A 196 -14.05 33.27 3.38
C SER A 196 -13.68 34.73 3.61
N GLU A 197 -12.54 35.01 4.23
CA GLU A 197 -12.02 36.38 4.42
C GLU A 197 -11.68 37.03 3.07
N LYS A 198 -11.02 36.29 2.17
CA LYS A 198 -10.74 36.77 0.81
C LYS A 198 -12.02 37.11 0.05
N LEU A 199 -13.06 36.28 0.18
CA LEU A 199 -14.36 36.54 -0.45
C LEU A 199 -15.04 37.81 0.12
N LYS A 200 -14.96 38.04 1.45
CA LYS A 200 -15.47 39.27 2.06
C LYS A 200 -14.77 40.50 1.49
N ARG A 201 -13.44 40.46 1.36
CA ARG A 201 -12.66 41.55 0.76
C ARG A 201 -13.03 41.78 -0.70
N GLN A 202 -13.13 40.72 -1.50
CA GLN A 202 -13.55 40.82 -2.90
C GLN A 202 -14.95 41.42 -3.04
N LYS A 203 -15.90 41.06 -2.18
CA LYS A 203 -17.23 41.67 -2.16
C LYS A 203 -17.17 43.17 -1.91
N TYR A 204 -16.32 43.61 -0.96
CA TYR A 204 -16.10 45.03 -0.69
C TYR A 204 -15.50 45.75 -1.91
N ASP A 205 -14.43 45.20 -2.49
CA ASP A 205 -13.75 45.81 -3.65
C ASP A 205 -14.71 45.93 -4.85
N VAL A 206 -15.55 44.92 -5.10
CA VAL A 206 -16.59 44.96 -6.14
C VAL A 206 -17.65 46.01 -5.82
N SER A 207 -18.14 46.06 -4.58
CA SER A 207 -19.13 47.06 -4.15
C SER A 207 -18.62 48.50 -4.29
N TYR A 208 -17.31 48.72 -4.12
CA TYR A 208 -16.70 50.04 -4.21
C TYR A 208 -16.30 50.42 -5.64
N SER A 209 -15.84 49.46 -6.44
CA SER A 209 -15.39 49.70 -7.82
C SER A 209 -16.56 49.87 -8.81
N LEU A 210 -17.65 49.13 -8.64
CA LEU A 210 -18.82 49.20 -9.54
C LEU A 210 -19.41 50.61 -9.65
N PRO A 211 -19.67 51.35 -8.55
CA PRO A 211 -20.16 52.73 -8.63
C PRO A 211 -19.17 53.68 -9.30
N LYS A 212 -17.86 53.50 -9.09
CA LYS A 212 -16.82 54.34 -9.72
C LYS A 212 -16.74 54.13 -11.23
N VAL A 213 -16.79 52.88 -11.67
CA VAL A 213 -16.83 52.53 -13.09
C VAL A 213 -18.11 53.06 -13.73
N ALA A 214 -19.25 52.91 -13.05
CA ALA A 214 -20.52 53.45 -13.52
C ALA A 214 -20.52 54.98 -13.62
N ALA A 215 -19.94 55.68 -12.63
CA ALA A 215 -19.80 57.13 -12.67
C ALA A 215 -18.90 57.57 -13.83
N ARG A 216 -17.72 56.93 -14.00
CA ARG A 216 -16.80 57.23 -15.11
C ARG A 216 -17.44 56.98 -16.48
N ALA A 217 -18.26 55.93 -16.62
CA ALA A 217 -18.99 55.66 -17.84
C ALA A 217 -20.07 56.72 -18.14
N ARG A 218 -20.74 57.25 -17.11
CA ARG A 218 -21.70 58.36 -17.26
C ARG A 218 -21.02 59.66 -17.70
N TRP A 219 -19.87 59.98 -17.10
CA TRP A 219 -19.08 61.16 -17.49
C TRP A 219 -18.50 61.07 -18.90
N ALA A 220 -18.15 59.87 -19.37
CA ALA A 220 -17.65 59.67 -20.73
C ALA A 220 -18.75 59.68 -21.81
N ALA A 221 -20.03 59.62 -21.42
CA ALA A 221 -21.17 59.61 -22.31
C ALA A 221 -21.90 60.96 -22.41
N ALA A 222 -21.48 61.94 -21.60
CA ALA A 222 -21.93 63.33 -21.63
C ALA A 222 -20.90 64.18 -22.40
#